data_AF-A0A7V9LIV6-F1
#
_entry.id   AF-A0A7V9LIV6-F1
#
_cell.length_a   1.000
_cell.length_b   1.000
_cell.length_c   1.000
_cell.angle_alpha   90.00
_cell.angle_beta   90.00
_cell.angle_gamma   90.00
#
_symmetry.space_group_name_H-M   'P 1'
#
loop_
_entity.id
_entity.type
_entity.pdbx_description
1 polymer ?
#
loop_
_entity_poly.entity_id
_entity_poly.type
_entity_poly.pdbx_seq_one_letter_code
_entity_poly.pdbx_strand_id
1 'polypeptide(L)'
;MNRTSLRICAQISALATAAVIAGSAFAITKEEYRAGKDRIATEYKAAKGKCGALSGQPKNLCAAEAKAAERRARARADADYENTPKAREKAVIANAEATYMVAKEQCAAKTGNDKDVCVKAAKAAETKAKADAKAARQTSVAKADAKDTKRDVDYKVAREKCDPLTGAAKDKCVADAKAKFAN
;
A
#
# COMPACT_ATOMS: atom_id res chain seq x y z
N MET A 1 -13.55 8.80 -41.93
CA MET A 1 -14.94 9.09 -41.50
C MET A 1 -15.51 7.80 -40.95
N ASN A 2 -16.07 7.62 -39.75
CA ASN A 2 -16.30 8.37 -38.51
C ASN A 2 -16.48 7.26 -37.44
N ARG A 3 -15.69 7.19 -36.35
CA ARG A 3 -15.99 7.72 -35.00
C ARG A 3 -17.47 7.73 -34.60
N THR A 4 -17.87 6.75 -33.78
CA THR A 4 -18.85 6.93 -32.68
C THR A 4 -18.64 5.88 -31.60
N SER A 5 -17.74 6.18 -30.68
CA SER A 5 -17.74 5.65 -29.31
C SER A 5 -18.99 6.18 -28.60
N LEU A 6 -19.93 5.31 -28.24
CA LEU A 6 -21.04 5.67 -27.36
C LEU A 6 -20.82 5.02 -26.00
N ARG A 7 -20.57 5.90 -25.03
CA ARG A 7 -20.34 5.63 -23.61
C ARG A 7 -21.60 4.98 -23.03
N ILE A 8 -21.43 3.79 -22.46
CA ILE A 8 -22.43 3.15 -21.61
C ILE A 8 -22.64 4.06 -20.39
N CYS A 9 -23.84 4.64 -20.32
CA CYS A 9 -24.25 5.57 -19.28
C CYS A 9 -24.31 4.86 -17.93
N ALA A 10 -23.66 5.47 -16.95
CA ALA A 10 -23.82 5.20 -15.54
C ALA A 10 -25.28 5.47 -15.12
N GLN A 11 -25.92 4.48 -14.50
CA GLN A 11 -27.05 4.70 -13.62
C GLN A 11 -26.71 4.11 -12.26
N ILE A 12 -26.18 4.97 -11.38
CA ILE A 12 -26.15 4.74 -9.94
C ILE A 12 -27.25 5.61 -9.37
N SER A 13 -28.33 4.97 -8.91
CA SER A 13 -29.41 5.62 -8.18
C SER A 13 -28.89 6.11 -6.84
N ALA A 14 -28.69 7.43 -6.73
CA ALA A 14 -28.33 8.11 -5.50
C ALA A 14 -29.58 8.33 -4.64
N LEU A 15 -29.76 7.52 -3.60
CA LEU A 15 -30.53 7.92 -2.42
C LEU A 15 -29.55 8.57 -1.44
N ALA A 16 -29.41 9.89 -1.55
CA ALA A 16 -28.58 10.69 -0.67
C ALA A 16 -29.39 11.12 0.57
N THR A 17 -29.39 10.29 1.62
CA THR A 17 -29.68 10.78 2.97
C THR A 17 -28.42 11.47 3.49
N ALA A 18 -28.27 12.75 3.13
CA ALA A 18 -27.23 13.60 3.69
C ALA A 18 -27.62 14.02 5.11
N ALA A 19 -27.33 13.17 6.10
CA ALA A 19 -27.12 13.65 7.46
C ALA A 19 -25.75 14.34 7.48
N VAL A 20 -25.73 15.64 7.20
CA VAL A 20 -24.55 16.47 7.43
C VAL A 20 -24.37 16.58 8.94
N ILE A 21 -23.60 15.67 9.53
CA ILE A 21 -22.98 15.96 10.82
C ILE A 21 -21.83 16.91 10.51
N ALA A 22 -22.05 18.20 10.78
CA ALA A 22 -20.98 19.17 10.84
C ALA A 22 -19.96 18.69 11.90
N GLY A 23 -18.86 18.09 11.45
CA GLY A 23 -17.74 17.74 12.31
C GLY A 23 -17.01 19.00 12.74
N SER A 24 -17.50 19.64 13.79
CA SER A 24 -16.73 20.64 14.55
C SER A 24 -15.39 20.04 14.99
N ALA A 25 -14.32 20.83 14.87
CA ALA A 25 -12.92 20.46 15.12
C ALA A 25 -12.59 20.20 16.61
N PHE A 26 -13.38 19.39 17.30
CA PHE A 26 -13.10 18.94 18.66
C PHE A 26 -12.16 17.73 18.64
N ALA A 27 -11.28 17.64 19.65
CA ALA A 27 -10.39 16.50 19.82
C ALA A 27 -11.21 15.22 20.08
N ILE A 28 -10.87 14.12 19.41
CA ILE A 28 -11.52 12.82 19.58
C ILE A 28 -11.39 12.38 21.04
N THR A 29 -12.52 12.08 21.69
CA THR A 29 -12.53 11.61 23.06
C THR A 29 -11.98 10.18 23.16
N LYS A 30 -11.50 9.80 24.34
CA LYS A 30 -11.03 8.43 24.60
C LYS A 30 -12.13 7.39 24.38
N GLU A 31 -13.39 7.75 24.64
CA GLU A 31 -14.55 6.89 24.45
C GLU A 31 -14.84 6.68 22.96
N GLU A 32 -14.88 7.75 22.16
CA GLU A 32 -15.03 7.66 20.71
C GLU A 32 -13.89 6.89 20.05
N TYR A 33 -12.65 7.08 20.51
CA TYR A 33 -11.49 6.32 20.05
C TYR A 33 -11.63 4.81 20.34
N ARG A 34 -12.06 4.45 21.55
CA ARG A 34 -12.32 3.04 21.93
C ARG A 34 -13.45 2.44 21.10
N ALA A 35 -14.60 3.12 21.03
CA ALA A 35 -15.74 2.69 20.24
C ALA A 35 -15.38 2.54 18.75
N GLY A 36 -14.58 3.46 18.21
CA GLY A 36 -14.04 3.38 16.86
C GLY A 36 -13.18 2.14 16.64
N LYS A 37 -12.30 1.80 17.59
CA LYS A 37 -11.48 0.58 17.51
C LYS A 37 -12.28 -0.71 17.64
N ASP A 38 -13.35 -0.71 18.43
CA ASP A 38 -14.25 -1.85 18.58
C ASP A 38 -15.09 -2.06 17.32
N ARG A 39 -15.55 -0.97 16.69
CA ARG A 39 -16.18 -1.02 15.36
C ARG A 39 -15.24 -1.60 14.32
N ILE A 40 -14.00 -1.12 14.24
CA ILE A 40 -12.98 -1.64 13.30
C ILE A 40 -12.74 -3.14 13.52
N ALA A 41 -12.64 -3.59 14.78
CA ALA A 41 -12.48 -5.00 15.12
C ALA A 41 -13.67 -5.84 14.64
N THR A 42 -14.87 -5.31 14.78
CA THR A 42 -16.12 -5.97 14.36
C THR A 42 -16.22 -6.05 12.83
N GLU A 43 -15.92 -4.96 12.13
CA GLU A 43 -15.85 -4.91 10.67
C GLU A 43 -14.81 -5.90 10.12
N TYR A 44 -13.63 -5.99 10.74
CA TYR A 44 -12.62 -6.98 10.38
C TYR A 44 -13.10 -8.41 10.56
N LYS A 45 -13.72 -8.73 11.70
CA LYS A 45 -14.31 -10.06 11.94
C LYS A 45 -15.35 -10.41 10.88
N ALA A 46 -16.25 -9.48 10.55
CA ALA A 46 -17.26 -9.67 9.52
C ALA A 46 -16.63 -9.86 8.12
N ALA A 47 -15.67 -9.01 7.73
CA ALA A 47 -14.97 -9.10 6.45
C ALA A 47 -14.21 -10.43 6.33
N LYS A 48 -13.47 -10.83 7.36
CA LYS A 48 -12.77 -12.11 7.40
C LYS A 48 -13.74 -13.30 7.35
N GLY A 49 -14.90 -13.19 8.01
CA GLY A 49 -15.97 -14.18 7.94
C GLY A 49 -16.44 -14.42 6.50
N LYS A 50 -16.64 -13.34 5.73
CA LYS A 50 -17.02 -13.44 4.30
C LYS A 50 -15.96 -14.16 3.46
N CYS A 51 -14.68 -14.03 3.78
CA CYS A 51 -13.61 -14.77 3.11
C CYS A 51 -13.70 -16.30 3.32
N GLY A 52 -14.44 -16.77 4.33
CA GLY A 52 -14.59 -18.19 4.65
C GLY A 52 -15.18 -19.03 3.52
N ALA A 53 -16.04 -18.43 2.68
CA ALA A 53 -16.66 -19.07 1.52
C ALA A 53 -15.70 -19.27 0.33
N LEU A 54 -14.50 -18.67 0.38
CA LEU A 54 -13.49 -18.79 -0.65
C LEU A 54 -12.48 -19.90 -0.31
N SER A 55 -11.76 -20.37 -1.32
CA SER A 55 -10.64 -21.31 -1.19
C SER A 55 -9.41 -20.81 -1.94
N GLY A 56 -8.25 -21.41 -1.66
CA GLY A 56 -7.00 -21.12 -2.36
C GLY A 56 -6.58 -19.64 -2.34
N GLN A 57 -6.05 -19.17 -3.47
CA GLN A 57 -5.55 -17.81 -3.60
C GLN A 57 -6.63 -16.72 -3.38
N PRO A 58 -7.87 -16.84 -3.91
CA PRO A 58 -8.95 -15.90 -3.61
C PRO A 58 -9.20 -15.72 -2.10
N LYS A 59 -9.16 -16.82 -1.33
CA LYS A 59 -9.31 -16.76 0.14
C LYS A 59 -8.17 -15.97 0.79
N ASN A 60 -6.93 -16.26 0.38
CA ASN A 60 -5.75 -15.61 0.94
C ASN A 60 -5.74 -14.11 0.64
N LEU A 61 -6.07 -13.72 -0.59
CA LEU A 61 -6.19 -12.33 -0.98
C LEU A 61 -7.29 -11.61 -0.17
N CYS A 62 -8.48 -12.19 -0.08
CA CYS A 62 -9.58 -11.63 0.72
C CYS A 62 -9.17 -11.44 2.20
N ALA A 63 -8.53 -12.44 2.80
CA ALA A 63 -8.07 -12.36 4.18
C ALA A 63 -6.98 -11.30 4.38
N ALA A 64 -6.06 -11.15 3.42
CA ALA A 64 -5.05 -10.10 3.45
C ALA A 64 -5.64 -8.71 3.28
N GLU A 65 -6.62 -8.53 2.39
CA GLU A 65 -7.36 -7.27 2.21
C GLU A 65 -8.12 -6.87 3.46
N ALA A 66 -8.84 -7.82 4.10
CA ALA A 66 -9.53 -7.57 5.36
C ALA A 66 -8.56 -7.13 6.47
N LYS A 67 -7.42 -7.83 6.60
CA LYS A 67 -6.39 -7.49 7.60
C LYS A 67 -5.71 -6.15 7.28
N ALA A 68 -5.49 -5.84 6.01
CA ALA A 68 -4.93 -4.56 5.56
C ALA A 68 -5.89 -3.41 5.86
N ALA A 69 -7.20 -3.59 5.61
CA ALA A 69 -8.23 -2.61 5.95
C ALA A 69 -8.28 -2.35 7.46
N GLU A 70 -8.27 -3.41 8.29
CA GLU A 70 -8.20 -3.27 9.75
C GLU A 70 -6.98 -2.46 10.18
N ARG A 71 -5.79 -2.82 9.67
CA ARG A 71 -4.53 -2.15 10.03
C ARG A 71 -4.55 -0.67 9.67
N ARG A 72 -5.01 -0.34 8.45
CA ARG A 72 -5.13 1.05 7.99
C ARG A 72 -6.10 1.84 8.86
N ALA A 73 -7.27 1.26 9.16
CA ALA A 73 -8.29 1.92 9.96
C ALA A 73 -7.81 2.15 11.40
N ARG A 74 -7.15 1.16 12.03
CA ARG A 74 -6.56 1.32 13.36
C ARG A 74 -5.49 2.40 13.38
N ALA A 75 -4.56 2.38 12.43
CA ALA A 75 -3.49 3.35 12.39
C ALA A 75 -4.00 4.77 12.12
N ARG A 76 -5.06 4.93 11.32
CA ARG A 76 -5.75 6.22 11.15
C ARG A 76 -6.44 6.67 12.45
N ALA A 77 -7.15 5.77 13.13
CA ALA A 77 -7.76 6.09 14.42
C ALA A 77 -6.72 6.52 15.46
N ASP A 78 -5.56 5.84 15.51
CA ASP A 78 -4.44 6.22 16.38
C ASP A 78 -3.87 7.60 15.99
N ALA A 79 -3.71 7.87 14.70
CA ALA A 79 -3.23 9.17 14.22
C ALA A 79 -4.20 10.32 14.48
N ASP A 80 -5.50 10.08 14.33
CA ASP A 80 -6.55 11.07 14.59
C ASP A 80 -6.69 11.34 16.10
N TYR A 81 -6.56 10.31 16.95
CA TYR A 81 -6.62 10.44 18.41
C TYR A 81 -5.36 11.10 19.00
N GLU A 82 -4.17 10.68 18.59
CA GLU A 82 -2.92 11.29 19.08
C GLU A 82 -2.68 12.67 18.48
N ASN A 83 -3.15 12.91 17.24
CA ASN A 83 -3.04 14.18 16.50
C ASN A 83 -1.59 14.72 16.37
N THR A 84 -0.58 13.86 16.49
CA THR A 84 0.84 14.26 16.39
C THR A 84 1.44 13.95 15.02
N PRO A 85 2.50 14.66 14.59
CA PRO A 85 3.25 14.31 13.38
C PRO A 85 3.75 12.86 13.39
N LYS A 86 4.22 12.37 14.54
CA LYS A 86 4.71 10.99 14.71
C LYS A 86 3.60 9.96 14.53
N ALA A 87 2.39 10.25 14.99
CA ALA A 87 1.24 9.36 14.82
C ALA A 87 0.81 9.29 13.34
N ARG A 88 0.79 10.43 12.65
CA ARG A 88 0.55 10.47 11.19
C ARG A 88 1.61 9.70 10.41
N GLU A 89 2.88 9.84 10.77
CA GLU A 89 3.98 9.06 10.17
C GLU A 89 3.76 7.54 10.36
N LYS A 90 3.44 7.10 11.58
CA LYS A 90 3.10 5.70 11.86
C LYS A 90 1.92 5.22 11.01
N ALA A 91 0.90 6.06 10.79
CA ALA A 91 -0.24 5.70 9.94
C ALA A 91 0.17 5.51 8.47
N VAL A 92 1.06 6.36 7.94
CA VAL A 92 1.61 6.18 6.59
C VAL A 92 2.43 4.89 6.50
N ILE A 93 3.28 4.60 7.50
CA ILE A 93 4.07 3.36 7.57
C ILE A 93 3.14 2.14 7.61
N ALA A 94 2.12 2.15 8.46
CA ALA A 94 1.16 1.06 8.58
C ALA A 94 0.37 0.84 7.28
N ASN A 95 0.04 1.92 6.55
CA ASN A 95 -0.59 1.84 5.24
C ASN A 95 0.34 1.22 4.18
N ALA A 96 1.63 1.59 4.17
CA ALA A 96 2.63 0.99 3.29
C ALA A 96 2.75 -0.53 3.53
N GLU A 97 2.81 -0.94 4.80
CA GLU A 97 2.90 -2.34 5.20
C GLU A 97 1.62 -3.12 4.85
N ALA A 98 0.44 -2.52 5.06
CA ALA A 98 -0.84 -3.09 4.66
C ALA A 98 -0.91 -3.30 3.14
N THR A 99 -0.39 -2.35 2.37
CA THR A 99 -0.34 -2.42 0.90
C THR A 99 0.62 -3.51 0.43
N TYR A 100 1.79 -3.64 1.05
CA TYR A 100 2.72 -4.72 0.77
C TYR A 100 2.12 -6.10 1.07
N MET A 101 1.40 -6.25 2.18
CA MET A 101 0.73 -7.51 2.53
C MET A 101 -0.23 -7.97 1.44
N VAL A 102 -1.09 -7.07 0.95
CA VAL A 102 -2.04 -7.38 -0.14
C VAL A 102 -1.27 -7.69 -1.43
N ALA A 103 -0.29 -6.86 -1.78
CA ALA A 103 0.51 -7.06 -2.98
C ALA A 103 1.26 -8.41 -2.96
N LYS A 104 1.74 -8.86 -1.80
CA LYS A 104 2.41 -10.17 -1.67
C LYS A 104 1.46 -11.32 -2.01
N GLU A 105 0.21 -11.28 -1.55
CA GLU A 105 -0.80 -12.30 -1.91
C GLU A 105 -1.21 -12.22 -3.39
N GLN A 106 -1.27 -11.02 -3.97
CA GLN A 106 -1.48 -10.85 -5.40
C GLN A 106 -0.33 -11.45 -6.21
N CYS A 107 0.92 -11.24 -5.78
CA CYS A 107 2.10 -11.84 -6.39
C CYS A 107 2.14 -13.37 -6.23
N ALA A 108 1.45 -13.94 -5.24
CA ALA A 108 1.51 -15.38 -4.97
C ALA A 108 0.92 -16.24 -6.10
N ALA A 109 0.05 -15.70 -6.96
CA ALA A 109 -0.42 -16.37 -8.19
C ALA A 109 0.63 -16.48 -9.28
N LYS A 110 1.69 -15.67 -9.23
CA LYS A 110 2.77 -15.69 -10.23
C LYS A 110 3.74 -16.82 -9.92
N THR A 111 4.53 -17.20 -10.90
CA THR A 111 5.54 -18.25 -10.80
C THR A 111 6.88 -17.76 -11.38
N GLY A 112 7.97 -18.45 -11.01
CA GLY A 112 9.32 -18.12 -11.46
C GLY A 112 9.72 -16.66 -11.21
N ASN A 113 10.56 -16.13 -12.10
CA ASN A 113 11.08 -14.76 -12.01
C ASN A 113 9.98 -13.69 -11.94
N ASP A 114 8.82 -13.91 -12.56
CA ASP A 114 7.70 -12.96 -12.51
C ASP A 114 7.16 -12.79 -11.08
N LYS A 115 7.17 -13.87 -10.29
CA LYS A 115 6.83 -13.80 -8.86
C LYS A 115 7.87 -13.00 -8.09
N ASP A 116 9.15 -13.27 -8.33
CA ASP A 116 10.24 -12.66 -7.60
C ASP A 116 10.32 -11.15 -7.88
N VAL A 117 10.23 -10.76 -9.16
CA VAL A 117 10.10 -9.35 -9.58
C VAL A 117 8.87 -8.70 -8.94
N CYS A 118 7.73 -9.38 -8.92
CA CYS A 118 6.50 -8.83 -8.32
C CYS A 118 6.67 -8.56 -6.82
N VAL A 119 7.15 -9.55 -6.05
CA VAL A 119 7.36 -9.40 -4.60
C VAL A 119 8.41 -8.33 -4.31
N LYS A 120 9.49 -8.28 -5.10
CA LYS A 120 10.54 -7.29 -4.94
C LYS A 120 10.06 -5.87 -5.25
N ALA A 121 9.25 -5.70 -6.30
CA ALA A 121 8.61 -4.42 -6.62
C ALA A 121 7.64 -3.98 -5.52
N ALA A 122 6.84 -4.89 -4.97
CA ALA A 122 5.95 -4.61 -3.85
C ALA A 122 6.73 -4.16 -2.60
N LYS A 123 7.82 -4.87 -2.26
CA LYS A 123 8.70 -4.51 -1.14
C LYS A 123 9.43 -3.18 -1.36
N ALA A 124 9.83 -2.91 -2.61
CA ALA A 124 10.39 -1.62 -2.98
C ALA A 124 9.37 -0.51 -2.72
N ALA A 125 8.14 -0.63 -3.21
CA ALA A 125 7.08 0.34 -2.97
C ALA A 125 6.81 0.59 -1.47
N GLU A 126 6.77 -0.47 -0.66
CA GLU A 126 6.67 -0.38 0.80
C GLU A 126 7.82 0.46 1.40
N THR A 127 9.04 0.14 1.01
CA THR A 127 10.25 0.76 1.54
C THR A 127 10.33 2.23 1.13
N LYS A 128 9.94 2.57 -0.10
CA LYS A 128 9.84 3.95 -0.57
C LYS A 128 8.80 4.75 0.23
N ALA A 129 7.62 4.18 0.45
CA ALA A 129 6.57 4.86 1.22
C ALA A 129 7.01 5.09 2.69
N LYS A 130 7.72 4.13 3.30
CA LYS A 130 8.33 4.30 4.63
C LYS A 130 9.41 5.38 4.65
N ALA A 131 10.24 5.43 3.61
CA ALA A 131 11.27 6.45 3.47
C ALA A 131 10.65 7.85 3.30
N ASP A 132 9.59 7.98 2.50
CA ASP A 132 8.84 9.23 2.34
C ASP A 132 8.17 9.69 3.62
N ALA A 133 7.56 8.77 4.37
CA ALA A 133 6.98 9.07 5.67
C ALA A 133 8.03 9.67 6.63
N LYS A 134 9.26 9.14 6.63
CA LYS A 134 10.36 9.68 7.44
C LYS A 134 10.88 11.02 6.92
N ALA A 135 11.01 11.16 5.60
CA ALA A 135 11.47 12.41 4.96
C ALA A 135 10.50 13.58 5.16
N ALA A 136 9.21 13.30 5.44
CA ALA A 136 8.21 14.31 5.80
C ALA A 136 8.56 15.10 7.08
N ARG A 137 9.52 14.62 7.90
CA ARG A 137 10.11 15.40 9.01
C ARG A 137 10.98 16.58 8.55
N GLN A 138 11.18 16.73 7.24
CA GLN A 138 11.86 17.84 6.57
C GLN A 138 13.34 18.03 6.91
N THR A 139 14.01 17.07 7.56
CA THR A 139 15.47 17.14 7.75
C THR A 139 16.22 16.81 6.45
N SER A 140 17.34 17.48 6.20
CA SER A 140 18.19 17.21 5.03
C SER A 140 18.67 15.76 5.00
N VAL A 141 19.04 15.21 6.16
CA VAL A 141 19.44 13.81 6.35
C VAL A 141 18.32 12.85 5.95
N ALA A 142 17.09 13.04 6.46
CA ALA A 142 15.99 12.14 6.13
C ALA A 142 15.60 12.20 4.64
N LYS A 143 15.74 13.36 3.99
CA LYS A 143 15.53 13.52 2.55
C LYS A 143 16.62 12.81 1.74
N ALA A 144 17.88 12.94 2.13
CA ALA A 144 19.00 12.24 1.48
C ALA A 144 18.88 10.72 1.65
N ASP A 145 18.66 10.24 2.87
CA ASP A 145 18.44 8.83 3.18
C ASP A 145 17.26 8.25 2.38
N ALA A 146 16.18 9.01 2.25
CA ALA A 146 15.04 8.59 1.46
C ALA A 146 15.34 8.51 -0.03
N LYS A 147 16.09 9.46 -0.59
CA LYS A 147 16.56 9.42 -1.98
C LYS A 147 17.42 8.19 -2.21
N ASP A 148 18.41 7.94 -1.36
CA ASP A 148 19.33 6.81 -1.51
C ASP A 148 18.62 5.47 -1.34
N THR A 149 17.75 5.37 -0.33
CA THR A 149 16.91 4.18 -0.12
C THR A 149 16.03 3.88 -1.34
N LYS A 150 15.38 4.90 -1.91
CA LYS A 150 14.53 4.75 -3.11
C LYS A 150 15.32 4.20 -4.28
N ARG A 151 16.53 4.75 -4.50
CA ARG A 151 17.41 4.36 -5.60
C ARG A 151 17.95 2.94 -5.42
N ASP A 152 18.35 2.57 -4.21
CA ASP A 152 18.79 1.20 -3.90
C ASP A 152 17.67 0.17 -4.15
N VAL A 153 16.44 0.44 -3.69
CA VAL A 153 15.34 -0.51 -3.93
C VAL A 153 14.91 -0.56 -5.40
N ASP A 154 15.01 0.56 -6.14
CA ASP A 154 14.78 0.57 -7.58
C ASP A 154 15.84 -0.21 -8.35
N TYR A 155 17.12 -0.05 -7.99
CA TYR A 155 18.20 -0.84 -8.53
C TYR A 155 17.99 -2.33 -8.28
N LYS A 156 17.61 -2.71 -7.06
CA LYS A 156 17.33 -4.11 -6.70
C LYS A 156 16.22 -4.72 -7.55
N VAL A 157 15.16 -3.97 -7.85
CA VAL A 157 14.07 -4.39 -8.76
C VAL A 157 14.56 -4.49 -10.20
N ALA A 158 15.31 -3.50 -10.68
CA ALA A 158 15.85 -3.50 -12.04
C ALA A 158 16.81 -4.67 -12.27
N ARG A 159 17.66 -4.98 -11.29
CA ARG A 159 18.57 -6.13 -11.34
C ARG A 159 17.81 -7.45 -11.40
N GLU A 160 16.75 -7.60 -10.62
CA GLU A 160 15.90 -8.81 -10.66
C GLU A 160 15.30 -9.03 -12.05
N LYS A 161 14.88 -7.96 -12.72
CA LYS A 161 14.35 -8.04 -14.09
C LYS A 161 15.39 -8.54 -15.11
N CYS A 162 16.68 -8.46 -14.79
CA CYS A 162 17.75 -8.98 -15.63
C CYS A 162 17.99 -10.49 -15.43
N ASP A 163 17.43 -11.12 -14.40
CA ASP A 163 17.73 -12.51 -14.06
C ASP A 163 17.34 -13.56 -15.11
N PRO A 164 16.29 -13.36 -15.93
CA PRO A 164 15.99 -14.25 -17.06
C PRO A 164 17.03 -14.23 -18.19
N LEU A 165 17.91 -13.22 -18.24
CA LEU A 165 18.94 -13.10 -19.27
C LEU A 165 20.18 -13.93 -18.92
N THR A 166 21.01 -14.24 -19.92
CA THR A 166 22.27 -14.96 -19.73
C THR A 166 23.40 -14.31 -20.53
N GLY A 167 24.66 -14.59 -20.13
CA GLY A 167 25.86 -14.10 -20.80
C GLY A 167 25.90 -12.57 -20.96
N ALA A 168 26.44 -12.11 -22.10
CA ALA A 168 26.62 -10.69 -22.39
C ALA A 168 25.32 -9.85 -22.29
N ALA A 169 24.16 -10.46 -22.57
CA ALA A 169 22.87 -9.77 -22.44
C ALA A 169 22.54 -9.46 -20.97
N LYS A 170 22.81 -10.40 -20.05
CA LYS A 170 22.63 -10.17 -18.60
C LYS A 170 23.58 -9.10 -18.10
N ASP A 171 24.86 -9.21 -18.47
CA ASP A 171 25.90 -8.26 -18.03
C ASP A 171 25.56 -6.83 -18.47
N LYS A 172 25.11 -6.68 -19.73
CA LYS A 172 24.64 -5.40 -20.25
C LYS A 172 23.42 -4.87 -19.48
N CYS A 173 22.43 -5.72 -19.22
CA CYS A 173 21.23 -5.31 -18.46
C CYS A 173 21.58 -4.81 -17.06
N VAL A 174 22.46 -5.53 -16.35
CA VAL A 174 22.91 -5.14 -14.99
C VAL A 174 23.74 -3.86 -15.03
N ALA A 175 24.60 -3.70 -16.03
CA ALA A 175 25.39 -2.48 -16.23
C ALA A 175 24.48 -1.27 -16.49
N ASP A 176 23.49 -1.40 -17.37
CA ASP A 176 22.52 -0.34 -17.69
C ASP A 176 21.67 0.01 -16.45
N ALA A 177 21.25 -0.99 -15.66
CA ALA A 177 20.56 -0.78 -14.40
C ALA A 177 21.44 -0.04 -13.39
N LYS A 178 22.71 -0.43 -13.25
CA LYS A 178 23.66 0.26 -12.37
C LYS A 178 23.90 1.70 -12.80
N ALA A 179 24.07 1.96 -14.10
CA ALA A 179 24.24 3.30 -14.64
C ALA A 179 23.02 4.19 -14.36
N LYS A 180 21.80 3.64 -14.48
CA LYS A 180 20.56 4.37 -14.19
C LYS A 180 20.38 4.72 -12.71
N PHE A 181 20.89 3.88 -11.81
CA PHE A 181 20.71 4.01 -10.35
C PHE A 181 22.04 4.24 -9.61
N ALA A 182 23.06 4.76 -10.30
CA ALA A 182 24.24 5.38 -9.68
C ALA A 182 23.97 6.90 -9.51
N ASN A 183 24.26 7.46 -8.32
CA ASN A 183 24.06 8.88 -7.89
C ASN A 183 22.66 9.43 -7.54
#